data_AF-A0A1V5WBR9-F1
#
_entry.id   AF-A0A1V5WBR9-F1
#
_cell.length_a   1.000
_cell.length_b   1.000
_cell.length_c   1.000
_cell.angle_alpha   90.00
_cell.angle_beta   90.00
_cell.angle_gamma   90.00
#
_symmetry.space_group_name_H-M   'P 1'
#
loop_
_entity.id
_entity.type
_entity.pdbx_description
1 polymer ?
#
loop_
_entity_poly.entity_id
_entity_poly.type
_entity_poly.pdbx_seq_one_letter_code
_entity_poly.pdbx_strand_id
1 'polypeptide(L)'
;MSKDMSNEELFALRDAWYSEAAKQTVETLPAFIKMLNEYPDHDYNTTAYATSAATLGASWAMAEYYGITGFQAGCIMWEYIQNWGLSYKNKPLRMINYDEMLYPQYQRHFEKVITEDTWNYLQYQANKHLMECDYACDEVKEHWKSIIDGKVPFGYTVRD
;
A
#
# COMPACT_ATOMS: atom_id res chain seq x y z
N MET A 1 23.21 16.31 -16.73
CA MET A 1 23.43 15.18 -15.81
C MET A 1 23.17 15.71 -14.41
N SER A 2 21.96 15.49 -13.90
CA SER A 2 21.65 15.81 -12.50
C SER A 2 22.64 15.04 -11.62
N LYS A 3 23.16 15.70 -10.58
CA LYS A 3 24.04 15.07 -9.61
C LYS A 3 23.16 14.12 -8.81
N ASP A 4 23.45 12.81 -8.85
CA ASP A 4 22.70 11.84 -8.06
C ASP A 4 22.72 12.27 -6.59
N MET A 5 21.52 12.57 -6.08
CA MET A 5 21.30 13.00 -4.70
C MET A 5 21.63 11.84 -3.76
N SER A 6 22.33 12.10 -2.65
CA SER A 6 22.53 11.07 -1.63
C SER A 6 21.19 10.68 -0.98
N ASN A 7 21.11 9.48 -0.40
CA ASN A 7 19.91 9.05 0.33
C ASN A 7 19.56 10.01 1.48
N GLU A 8 20.55 10.58 2.14
CA GLU A 8 20.34 11.53 3.23
C GLU A 8 19.70 12.83 2.73
N GLU A 9 20.23 13.40 1.64
CA GLU A 9 19.64 14.58 0.99
C GLU A 9 18.21 14.30 0.49
N LEU A 10 17.98 13.11 -0.09
CA LEU A 10 16.68 12.69 -0.60
C LEU A 10 15.64 12.55 0.52
N PHE A 11 16.01 11.97 1.66
CA PHE A 11 15.12 11.84 2.80
C PHE A 11 14.85 13.19 3.47
N ALA A 12 15.87 14.06 3.58
CA ALA A 12 15.68 15.41 4.07
C ALA A 12 14.70 16.21 3.18
N LEU A 13 14.80 16.08 1.85
CA LEU A 13 13.88 16.70 0.90
C LEU A 13 12.45 16.16 1.07
N ARG A 14 12.29 14.83 1.14
CA ARG A 14 10.99 14.19 1.40
C ARG A 14 10.36 14.71 2.69
N ASP A 15 11.12 14.74 3.78
CA ASP A 15 10.62 15.15 5.09
C ASP A 15 10.27 16.63 5.11
N ALA A 16 11.02 17.47 4.40
CA ALA A 16 10.68 18.88 4.20
C ALA A 16 9.36 19.04 3.43
N TRP A 17 9.15 18.30 2.34
CA TRP A 17 7.89 18.32 1.60
C TRP A 17 6.71 17.80 2.41
N TYR A 18 6.90 16.77 3.23
CA TYR A 18 5.82 16.23 4.07
C TYR A 18 5.47 17.18 5.22
N SER A 19 6.48 17.82 5.81
CA SER A 19 6.28 18.85 6.83
C SER A 19 5.54 20.07 6.26
N GLU A 20 5.80 20.43 5.00
CA GLU A 20 5.09 21.50 4.32
C GLU A 20 3.67 21.08 3.91
N ALA A 21 3.48 19.85 3.44
CA ALA A 21 2.18 19.27 3.14
C ALA A 21 1.23 19.34 4.36
N ALA A 22 1.74 19.11 5.59
CA ALA A 22 0.96 19.17 6.82
C ALA A 22 0.37 20.55 7.16
N LYS A 23 0.83 21.61 6.48
CA LYS A 23 0.36 22.99 6.66
C LYS A 23 -0.64 23.42 5.59
N GLN A 24 -0.93 22.56 4.61
CA GLN A 24 -1.76 22.94 3.48
C GLN A 24 -3.24 22.98 3.85
N THR A 25 -3.93 23.91 3.21
CA THR A 25 -5.37 24.11 3.28
C THR A 25 -5.98 23.89 1.89
N VAL A 26 -7.31 23.89 1.79
CA VAL A 26 -8.01 23.77 0.49
C VAL A 26 -7.58 24.91 -0.44
N GLU A 27 -7.32 26.10 0.11
CA GLU A 27 -6.94 27.30 -0.62
C GLU A 27 -5.48 27.27 -1.10
N THR A 28 -4.56 26.73 -0.29
CA THR A 28 -3.12 26.74 -0.61
C THR A 28 -2.67 25.51 -1.41
N LEU A 29 -3.45 24.43 -1.39
CA LEU A 29 -3.12 23.16 -2.04
C LEU A 29 -2.73 23.30 -3.53
N PRO A 30 -3.44 24.08 -4.38
CA PRO A 30 -3.05 24.22 -5.79
C PRO A 30 -1.64 24.82 -5.98
N ALA A 31 -1.28 25.81 -5.16
CA ALA A 31 0.05 26.44 -5.21
C ALA A 31 1.15 25.47 -4.74
N PHE A 32 0.86 24.69 -3.71
CA PHE A 32 1.78 23.66 -3.21
C PHE A 32 2.03 22.56 -4.25
N ILE A 33 0.97 22.04 -4.89
CA ILE A 33 1.11 21.04 -5.98
C ILE A 33 1.93 21.61 -7.13
N LYS A 34 1.72 22.89 -7.49
CA LYS A 34 2.50 23.55 -8.52
C LYS A 34 3.98 23.61 -8.14
N MET A 35 4.32 24.02 -6.91
CA MET A 35 5.70 24.05 -6.42
C MET A 35 6.36 22.67 -6.51
N LEU A 36 5.63 21.61 -6.14
CA LEU A 36 6.11 20.23 -6.25
C LEU A 36 6.40 19.85 -7.70
N ASN A 37 5.49 20.15 -8.63
CA ASN A 37 5.66 19.84 -10.07
C ASN A 37 6.77 20.65 -10.75
N GLU A 38 7.03 21.87 -10.28
CA GLU A 38 8.06 22.76 -10.82
C GLU A 38 9.44 22.51 -10.19
N TYR A 39 9.56 21.54 -9.28
CA TYR A 39 10.84 21.16 -8.71
C TYR A 39 11.80 20.71 -9.81
N PRO A 40 13.01 21.29 -9.89
CA PRO A 40 13.97 20.94 -10.93
C PRO A 40 14.47 19.51 -10.77
N ASP A 41 14.82 18.88 -11.89
CA ASP A 41 15.54 17.60 -11.92
C ASP A 41 14.81 16.43 -11.21
N HIS A 42 13.49 16.37 -11.38
CA HIS A 42 12.72 15.19 -10.98
C HIS A 42 13.32 13.89 -11.53
N ASP A 43 13.42 12.91 -10.64
CA ASP A 43 13.89 11.56 -10.87
C ASP A 43 12.85 10.52 -10.39
N TYR A 44 13.24 9.25 -10.44
CA TYR A 44 12.38 8.15 -10.02
C TYR A 44 11.86 8.28 -8.57
N ASN A 45 12.70 8.77 -7.65
CA ASN A 45 12.33 8.83 -6.22
C ASN A 45 11.59 10.12 -5.87
N THR A 46 12.09 11.26 -6.33
CA THR A 46 11.52 12.58 -6.05
C THR A 46 10.12 12.73 -6.63
N THR A 47 9.81 12.14 -7.79
CA THR A 47 8.43 12.12 -8.31
C THR A 47 7.47 11.35 -7.42
N ALA A 48 7.91 10.22 -6.84
CA ALA A 48 7.13 9.46 -5.88
C ALA A 48 6.88 10.26 -4.58
N TYR A 49 7.91 10.92 -4.05
CA TYR A 49 7.77 11.74 -2.85
C TYR A 49 6.97 13.02 -3.06
N ALA A 50 7.11 13.70 -4.20
CA ALA A 50 6.32 14.87 -4.55
C ALA A 50 4.82 14.51 -4.66
N THR A 51 4.50 13.43 -5.37
CA THR A 51 3.12 12.93 -5.46
C THR A 51 2.54 12.56 -4.09
N SER A 52 3.35 11.92 -3.25
CA SER A 52 2.96 11.59 -1.87
C SER A 52 2.74 12.85 -1.03
N ALA A 53 3.57 13.87 -1.17
CA ALA A 53 3.41 15.13 -0.44
C ALA A 53 2.11 15.84 -0.84
N ALA A 54 1.80 15.89 -2.14
CA ALA A 54 0.55 16.47 -2.64
C ALA A 54 -0.70 15.76 -2.07
N THR A 55 -0.70 14.42 -2.08
CA THR A 55 -1.82 13.62 -1.56
C THR A 55 -1.96 13.74 -0.04
N LEU A 56 -0.85 13.79 0.69
CA LEU A 56 -0.85 14.05 2.14
C LEU A 56 -1.41 15.45 2.44
N GLY A 57 -0.99 16.48 1.71
CA GLY A 57 -1.49 17.84 1.90
C GLY A 57 -3.00 17.95 1.66
N ALA A 58 -3.50 17.29 0.61
CA ALA A 58 -4.94 17.19 0.36
C ALA A 58 -5.66 16.45 1.49
N SER A 59 -5.09 15.33 1.94
CA SER A 59 -5.67 14.51 3.02
C SER A 59 -5.74 15.28 4.34
N TRP A 60 -4.71 16.05 4.69
CA TRP A 60 -4.70 16.86 5.91
C TRP A 60 -5.67 18.04 5.83
N ALA A 61 -5.70 18.78 4.71
CA ALA A 61 -6.65 19.86 4.50
C ALA A 61 -8.11 19.37 4.63
N MET A 62 -8.41 18.20 4.05
CA MET A 62 -9.73 17.57 4.15
C MET A 62 -9.99 17.02 5.56
N ALA A 63 -8.97 16.47 6.22
CA ALA A 63 -9.09 15.95 7.58
C ALA A 63 -9.46 17.05 8.58
N GLU A 64 -8.86 18.23 8.45
CA GLU A 64 -9.21 19.41 9.25
C GLU A 64 -10.65 19.85 8.96
N TYR A 65 -11.05 19.92 7.69
CA TYR A 65 -12.40 20.34 7.30
C TYR A 65 -13.51 19.38 7.81
N TYR A 66 -13.31 18.06 7.70
CA TYR A 66 -14.32 17.07 8.06
C TYR A 66 -14.18 16.52 9.49
N GLY A 67 -13.10 16.84 10.21
CA GLY A 67 -12.83 16.26 11.53
C GLY A 67 -12.54 14.75 11.47
N ILE A 68 -11.69 14.33 10.54
CA ILE A 68 -11.39 12.91 10.29
C ILE A 68 -10.72 12.26 11.52
N THR A 69 -11.32 11.18 12.00
CA THR A 69 -10.80 10.36 13.11
C THR A 69 -9.70 9.39 12.65
N GLY A 70 -8.96 8.82 13.60
CA GLY A 70 -7.96 7.80 13.31
C GLY A 70 -8.54 6.55 12.60
N PHE A 71 -9.76 6.15 12.93
CA PHE A 71 -10.44 5.04 12.23
C PHE A 71 -10.73 5.39 10.77
N GLN A 72 -11.28 6.58 10.51
CA GLN A 72 -11.56 7.06 9.15
C GLN A 72 -10.29 7.27 8.33
N ALA A 73 -9.20 7.74 8.95
CA ALA A 73 -7.89 7.83 8.30
C ALA A 73 -7.42 6.45 7.80
N GLY A 74 -7.64 5.39 8.60
CA GLY A 74 -7.41 4.01 8.19
C GLY A 74 -8.28 3.59 7.00
N CYS A 75 -9.57 3.94 6.99
CA CYS A 75 -10.46 3.68 5.84
C CYS A 75 -9.98 4.39 4.57
N ILE A 76 -9.58 5.66 4.68
CA ILE A 76 -9.08 6.46 3.55
C ILE A 76 -7.79 5.85 2.97
N MET A 77 -6.88 5.38 3.83
CA MET A 77 -5.67 4.67 3.39
C MET A 77 -6.03 3.43 2.55
N TRP A 78 -7.05 2.67 2.94
CA TRP A 78 -7.52 1.53 2.13
C TRP A 78 -8.08 1.97 0.78
N GLU A 79 -8.77 3.11 0.68
CA GLU A 79 -9.22 3.65 -0.60
C GLU A 79 -8.06 3.97 -1.55
N TYR A 80 -6.95 4.51 -1.03
CA TYR A 80 -5.74 4.70 -1.85
C TYR A 80 -5.16 3.36 -2.33
N ILE A 81 -5.08 2.35 -1.45
CA ILE A 81 -4.60 1.02 -1.82
C ILE A 81 -5.48 0.39 -2.90
N GLN A 82 -6.81 0.50 -2.77
CA GLN A 82 -7.77 -0.13 -3.67
C GLN A 82 -7.90 0.59 -5.02
N ASN A 83 -7.75 1.92 -5.06
CA ASN A 83 -8.04 2.70 -6.26
C ASN A 83 -6.79 3.25 -6.96
N TRP A 84 -5.72 3.55 -6.22
CA TRP A 84 -4.46 4.03 -6.79
C TRP A 84 -3.43 2.90 -6.93
N GLY A 85 -3.41 1.97 -5.98
CA GLY A 85 -2.52 0.80 -6.00
C GLY A 85 -2.81 -0.13 -7.18
N LEU A 86 -2.03 0.03 -8.27
CA LEU A 86 -2.24 -0.62 -9.58
C LEU A 86 -2.44 -2.14 -9.54
N SER A 87 -1.98 -2.83 -8.48
CA SER A 87 -2.02 -4.29 -8.37
C SER A 87 -2.85 -4.82 -7.19
N TYR A 88 -3.56 -3.98 -6.44
CA TYR A 88 -4.19 -4.37 -5.17
C TYR A 88 -5.71 -4.32 -5.14
N LYS A 89 -6.33 -3.71 -6.16
CA LYS A 89 -7.79 -3.60 -6.27
C LYS A 89 -8.50 -4.95 -6.17
N ASN A 90 -9.49 -5.03 -5.28
CA ASN A 90 -10.34 -6.19 -5.03
C ASN A 90 -9.58 -7.47 -4.63
N LYS A 91 -8.40 -7.32 -4.03
CA LYS A 91 -7.62 -8.46 -3.52
C LYS A 91 -7.73 -8.54 -1.99
N PRO A 92 -7.68 -9.75 -1.40
CA PRO A 92 -7.53 -9.88 0.04
C PRO A 92 -6.12 -9.42 0.43
N LEU A 93 -6.05 -8.45 1.33
CA LEU A 93 -4.82 -7.81 1.77
C LEU A 93 -4.79 -7.73 3.29
N ARG A 94 -3.59 -7.75 3.86
CA ARG A 94 -3.39 -7.46 5.28
C ARG A 94 -2.18 -6.56 5.46
N MET A 95 -2.26 -5.68 6.44
CA MET A 95 -1.15 -4.85 6.89
C MET A 95 -0.84 -5.24 8.33
N ILE A 96 0.44 -5.42 8.65
CA ILE A 96 0.90 -5.84 9.98
C ILE A 96 1.74 -4.72 10.55
N ASN A 97 1.34 -4.22 11.72
CA ASN A 97 2.17 -3.33 12.51
C ASN A 97 3.02 -4.17 13.47
N TYR A 98 4.31 -4.34 13.18
CA TYR A 98 5.19 -5.15 14.03
C TYR A 98 5.42 -4.58 15.43
N ASP A 99 5.15 -3.29 15.66
CA ASP A 99 5.19 -2.72 17.02
C ASP A 99 4.15 -3.38 17.94
N GLU A 100 3.05 -3.91 17.36
CA GLU A 100 2.03 -4.63 18.11
C GLU A 100 2.54 -5.95 18.70
N MET A 101 3.67 -6.49 18.22
CA MET A 101 4.32 -7.67 18.83
C MET A 101 4.77 -7.40 20.27
N LEU A 102 4.94 -6.14 20.67
CA LEU A 102 5.30 -5.77 22.04
C LEU A 102 4.15 -6.02 23.04
N TYR A 103 2.93 -6.30 22.56
CA TYR A 103 1.75 -6.40 23.40
C TYR A 103 1.02 -7.74 23.21
N PRO A 104 0.94 -8.62 24.24
CA PRO A 104 0.38 -9.97 24.11
C PRO A 104 -1.06 -10.02 23.57
N GLN A 105 -1.87 -9.00 23.83
CA GLN A 105 -3.26 -8.93 23.34
C GLN A 105 -3.37 -8.88 21.80
N TYR A 106 -2.30 -8.56 21.08
CA TYR A 106 -2.27 -8.52 19.62
C TYR A 106 -1.70 -9.80 18.98
N GLN A 107 -1.46 -10.86 19.74
CA GLN A 107 -0.96 -12.14 19.22
C GLN A 107 -1.69 -12.61 17.95
N ARG A 108 -3.03 -12.46 17.93
CA ARG A 108 -3.86 -12.86 16.79
C ARG A 108 -3.49 -12.19 15.46
N HIS A 109 -2.94 -10.98 15.46
CA HIS A 109 -2.54 -10.26 14.24
C HIS A 109 -1.34 -10.91 13.54
N PHE A 110 -0.59 -11.75 14.26
CA PHE A 110 0.61 -12.42 13.78
C PHE A 110 0.39 -13.90 13.48
N GLU A 111 -0.80 -14.43 13.74
CA GLU A 111 -1.11 -15.81 13.40
C GLU A 111 -1.09 -16.03 11.88
N LYS A 112 -0.65 -17.22 11.47
CA LYS A 112 -0.73 -17.67 10.08
C LYS A 112 -2.13 -18.20 9.78
N VAL A 113 -3.07 -17.27 9.75
CA VAL A 113 -4.48 -17.53 9.48
C VAL A 113 -4.94 -16.65 8.32
N ILE A 114 -5.75 -17.24 7.45
CA ILE A 114 -6.53 -16.53 6.42
C ILE A 114 -8.02 -16.88 6.60
N THR A 115 -8.90 -15.97 6.20
CA THR A 115 -10.35 -16.21 6.21
C THR A 115 -10.77 -17.18 5.12
N GLU A 116 -11.96 -17.76 5.24
CA GLU A 116 -12.55 -18.60 4.18
C GLU A 116 -12.65 -17.82 2.85
N ASP A 117 -13.09 -16.56 2.87
CA ASP A 117 -13.16 -15.72 1.68
C ASP A 117 -11.80 -15.52 1.00
N THR A 118 -10.74 -15.32 1.80
CA THR A 118 -9.38 -15.22 1.28
C THR A 118 -8.94 -16.53 0.66
N TRP A 119 -9.28 -17.64 1.29
CA TRP A 119 -8.97 -18.96 0.78
C TRP A 119 -9.68 -19.26 -0.55
N ASN A 120 -10.99 -18.98 -0.61
CA ASN A 120 -11.80 -19.11 -1.83
C ASN A 120 -11.25 -18.23 -2.97
N TYR A 121 -10.85 -17.00 -2.65
CA TYR A 121 -10.18 -16.11 -3.60
C TYR A 121 -8.90 -16.75 -4.17
N LEU A 122 -8.05 -17.33 -3.31
CA LEU A 122 -6.79 -17.95 -3.74
C LEU A 122 -7.01 -19.16 -4.64
N GLN A 123 -7.95 -20.04 -4.28
CA GLN A 123 -8.28 -21.20 -5.12
C GLN A 123 -8.81 -20.77 -6.49
N TYR A 124 -9.68 -19.76 -6.54
CA TYR A 124 -10.18 -19.20 -7.78
C TYR A 124 -9.06 -18.64 -8.66
N GLN A 125 -8.15 -17.83 -8.11
CA GLN A 125 -7.03 -17.27 -8.87
C GLN A 125 -6.05 -18.35 -9.34
N ALA A 126 -5.75 -19.35 -8.50
CA ALA A 126 -4.87 -20.46 -8.88
C ALA A 126 -5.43 -21.24 -10.07
N ASN A 127 -6.74 -21.55 -10.05
CA ASN A 127 -7.41 -22.21 -11.17
C ASN A 127 -7.39 -21.35 -12.43
N LYS A 128 -7.73 -20.05 -12.30
CA LYS A 128 -7.69 -19.10 -13.41
C LYS A 128 -6.30 -19.03 -14.04
N HIS A 129 -5.26 -18.88 -13.24
CA HIS A 129 -3.88 -18.84 -13.73
C HIS A 129 -3.44 -20.14 -14.40
N LEU A 130 -3.84 -21.30 -13.87
CA LEU A 130 -3.52 -22.58 -14.49
C LEU A 130 -4.17 -22.74 -15.87
N MET A 131 -5.36 -22.17 -16.09
CA MET A 131 -6.07 -22.21 -17.36
C MET A 131 -5.60 -21.16 -18.37
N GLU A 132 -5.20 -19.97 -17.90
CA GLU A 132 -4.94 -18.81 -18.77
C GLU A 132 -3.45 -18.46 -18.93
N CYS A 133 -2.57 -18.94 -18.05
CA CYS A 133 -1.15 -18.59 -18.05
C CYS A 133 -0.28 -19.70 -18.66
N ASP A 134 0.02 -19.55 -19.95
CA ASP A 134 0.82 -20.55 -20.68
C ASP A 134 2.32 -20.50 -20.34
N TYR A 135 2.82 -19.33 -19.91
CA TYR A 135 4.25 -19.05 -19.74
C TYR A 135 4.82 -19.36 -18.34
N ALA A 136 3.99 -19.79 -17.38
CA ALA A 136 4.48 -20.19 -16.06
C ALA A 136 5.29 -21.50 -16.14
N CYS A 137 6.38 -21.58 -15.37
CA CYS A 137 7.17 -22.81 -15.24
C CYS A 137 6.40 -23.89 -14.47
N ASP A 138 6.85 -25.15 -14.60
CA ASP A 138 6.15 -26.31 -14.05
C ASP A 138 6.00 -26.24 -12.53
N GLU A 139 7.03 -25.80 -11.81
CA GLU A 139 6.99 -25.62 -10.34
C GLU A 139 5.87 -24.68 -9.89
N VAL A 140 5.66 -23.58 -10.62
CA VAL A 140 4.58 -22.61 -10.34
C VAL A 140 3.21 -23.24 -10.64
N LYS A 141 3.09 -23.98 -11.74
CA LYS A 141 1.85 -24.69 -12.11
C LYS A 141 1.51 -25.78 -11.10
N GLU A 142 2.50 -26.52 -10.61
CA GLU A 142 2.35 -27.50 -9.53
C GLU A 142 1.90 -26.84 -8.22
N HIS A 143 2.47 -25.68 -7.90
CA HIS A 143 2.04 -24.91 -6.73
C HIS A 143 0.57 -24.50 -6.84
N TRP A 144 0.12 -23.97 -7.98
CA TRP A 144 -1.28 -23.63 -8.20
C TRP A 144 -2.20 -24.84 -8.09
N LYS A 145 -1.83 -25.99 -8.67
CA LYS A 145 -2.58 -27.25 -8.52
C LYS A 145 -2.72 -27.64 -7.05
N SER A 146 -1.65 -27.54 -6.26
CA SER A 146 -1.70 -27.88 -4.84
C SER A 146 -2.70 -27.00 -4.06
N ILE A 147 -2.81 -25.71 -4.42
CA ILE A 147 -3.80 -24.79 -3.82
C ILE A 147 -5.22 -25.23 -4.19
N ILE A 148 -5.46 -25.57 -5.47
CA ILE A 148 -6.74 -26.08 -5.96
C ILE A 148 -7.12 -27.37 -5.22
N ASP A 149 -6.15 -28.26 -4.98
CA ASP A 149 -6.32 -29.54 -4.27
C ASP A 149 -6.52 -29.39 -2.75
N GLY A 150 -6.59 -28.17 -2.22
CA GLY A 150 -6.88 -27.92 -0.79
C GLY A 150 -5.66 -27.68 0.09
N LYS A 151 -4.45 -27.64 -0.47
CA LYS A 151 -3.23 -27.39 0.32
C LYS A 151 -3.03 -25.89 0.55
N VAL A 152 -3.32 -25.45 1.78
CA VAL A 152 -3.11 -24.06 2.21
C VAL A 152 -1.60 -23.74 2.22
N PRO A 153 -1.14 -22.67 1.55
CA PRO A 153 0.28 -22.42 1.35
C PRO A 153 0.97 -21.82 2.58
N PHE A 154 2.31 -21.89 2.59
CA PHE A 154 3.21 -21.18 3.52
C PHE A 154 2.98 -21.42 5.04
N GLY A 155 2.32 -22.53 5.38
CA GLY A 155 1.98 -22.89 6.75
C GLY A 155 0.84 -22.08 7.34
N TYR A 156 -0.02 -21.50 6.49
CA TYR A 156 -1.27 -20.89 6.91
C TYR A 156 -2.35 -21.94 7.16
N THR A 157 -3.35 -21.54 7.94
CA THR A 157 -4.58 -22.29 8.18
C THR A 157 -5.78 -21.41 7.84
N VAL A 158 -6.90 -22.03 7.48
CA VAL A 158 -8.17 -21.32 7.23
C VAL A 158 -8.96 -21.31 8.54
N ARG A 159 -9.35 -20.13 9.01
CA ARG A 159 -10.26 -19.93 10.15
C ARG A 159 -11.04 -18.62 9.96
N ASP A 160 -12.22 -18.56 10.56
CA ASP A 160 -13.04 -17.35 10.63
C ASP A 160 -12.58 -16.38 11.73
#